data_AF-A0A3B6VAQ0-F1
#
_entry.id   AF-A0A3B6VAQ0-F1
#
_cell.length_a   1.000
_cell.length_b   1.000
_cell.length_c   1.000
_cell.angle_alpha   90.00
_cell.angle_beta   90.00
_cell.angle_gamma   90.00
#
_symmetry.space_group_name_H-M   'P 1'
#
loop_
_entity.id
_entity.type
_entity.pdbx_description
1 polymer ?
#
loop_
_entity_poly.entity_id
_entity_poly.type
_entity_poly.pdbx_seq_one_letter_code
_entity_poly.pdbx_strand_id
1 'polypeptide(L)'
;MHISGDSPLDRKVGDASYYFATVQHCWGWATWKRAWKYFDVTMESINFEDVKKTIRKRYKDFNIKDYWQRWFPRIKKEHSSVWDYQWTYCIISKNGICINPSINLTSNIGFGEDSTHTTNENDENINSKTYPMDTENIIHPKEIKCDERADFEIAIKRFNIKPFSLTSNITREVKRIIKQIKNLFIKK
;
A
#
# COMPACT_ATOMS: atom_id res chain seq x y z
N MET A 1 2.30 12.49 5.48
CA MET A 1 3.45 12.46 4.53
C MET A 1 2.95 12.57 3.11
N HIS A 2 1.84 11.92 2.80
CA HIS A 2 1.20 11.94 1.49
C HIS A 2 -0.28 12.32 1.71
N ILE A 3 -0.88 12.99 0.73
CA ILE A 3 -2.32 13.20 0.64
C ILE A 3 -2.77 12.72 -0.75
N SER A 4 -3.88 12.00 -0.81
CA SER A 4 -4.43 11.45 -2.05
C SER A 4 -5.83 12.01 -2.32
N GLY A 5 -6.27 11.93 -3.58
CA GLY A 5 -7.68 12.04 -3.98
C GLY A 5 -8.34 10.66 -4.19
N ASP A 6 -7.56 9.60 -4.20
CA ASP A 6 -8.02 8.21 -4.33
C ASP A 6 -8.55 7.69 -3.00
N SER A 7 -9.76 7.14 -3.03
CA SER A 7 -10.26 6.28 -1.96
C SER A 7 -10.57 4.91 -2.54
N PRO A 8 -9.72 3.90 -2.32
CA PRO A 8 -9.85 2.59 -2.96
C PRO A 8 -11.06 1.76 -2.51
N LEU A 9 -11.75 2.18 -1.45
CA LEU A 9 -12.84 1.42 -0.84
C LEU A 9 -14.19 1.83 -1.44
N ASP A 10 -15.06 0.86 -1.70
CA ASP A 10 -16.39 1.09 -2.30
C ASP A 10 -17.43 1.62 -1.30
N ARG A 11 -16.97 2.23 -0.20
CA ARG A 11 -17.78 2.76 0.89
C ARG A 11 -17.15 4.00 1.48
N LYS A 12 -17.97 4.85 2.09
CA LYS A 12 -17.46 5.93 2.93
C LYS A 12 -16.67 5.36 4.13
N VAL A 13 -15.54 5.96 4.45
CA VAL A 13 -14.72 5.63 5.63
C VAL A 13 -14.98 6.63 6.75
N GLY A 14 -15.68 6.17 7.80
CA GLY A 14 -16.02 6.99 8.97
C GLY A 14 -16.94 8.17 8.64
N ASP A 15 -17.10 9.06 9.62
CA ASP A 15 -17.98 10.23 9.49
C ASP A 15 -17.22 11.48 8.99
N ALA A 16 -15.91 11.54 9.24
CA ALA A 16 -15.02 12.62 8.82
C ALA A 16 -14.89 12.70 7.30
N SER A 17 -14.45 13.85 6.79
CA SER A 17 -14.24 14.07 5.35
C SER A 17 -13.06 13.26 4.81
N TYR A 18 -12.11 12.89 5.66
CA TYR A 18 -10.91 12.10 5.33
C TYR A 18 -10.54 11.17 6.48
N TYR A 19 -9.69 10.19 6.21
CA TYR A 19 -9.11 9.28 7.20
C TYR A 19 -7.59 9.22 7.02
N PHE A 20 -6.91 8.70 8.05
CA PHE A 20 -5.48 8.44 7.95
C PHE A 20 -5.22 6.98 7.57
N ALA A 21 -4.28 6.75 6.66
CA ALA A 21 -3.87 5.44 6.21
C ALA A 21 -2.35 5.23 6.40
N THR A 22 -1.92 3.98 6.36
CA THR A 22 -0.51 3.61 6.54
C THR A 22 0.30 3.54 5.25
N VAL A 23 -0.38 3.49 4.11
CA VAL A 23 0.20 3.33 2.77
C VAL A 23 -0.29 4.46 1.86
N GLN A 24 0.47 4.74 0.81
CA GLN A 24 0.17 5.79 -0.16
C GLN A 24 -0.83 5.31 -1.21
N HIS A 25 -1.55 6.25 -1.83
CA HIS A 25 -2.40 6.02 -3.00
C HIS A 25 -2.09 7.06 -4.07
N CYS A 26 -1.44 6.64 -5.15
CA CYS A 26 -0.78 7.55 -6.09
C CYS A 26 -1.70 8.23 -7.10
N TRP A 27 -3.01 7.99 -7.10
CA TRP A 27 -3.90 8.67 -8.03
C TRP A 27 -4.39 10.00 -7.44
N GLY A 28 -4.08 11.10 -8.15
CA GLY A 28 -4.37 12.46 -7.71
C GLY A 28 -3.75 12.81 -6.35
N TRP A 29 -2.45 12.62 -6.19
CA TRP A 29 -1.76 12.80 -4.91
C TRP A 29 -0.86 14.04 -4.85
N ALA A 30 -0.58 14.48 -3.63
CA ALA A 30 0.42 15.50 -3.34
C ALA A 30 1.24 15.14 -2.08
N THR A 31 2.37 15.84 -1.92
CA THR A 31 3.24 15.72 -0.75
C THR A 31 3.89 17.05 -0.44
N TRP A 32 4.43 17.17 0.77
CA TRP A 32 5.14 18.36 1.21
C TRP A 32 6.64 18.19 0.99
N LYS A 33 7.36 19.29 0.69
CA LYS A 33 8.83 19.32 0.58
C LYS A 33 9.52 18.64 1.78
N ARG A 34 9.02 18.86 3.00
CA ARG A 34 9.53 18.26 4.24
C ARG A 34 9.41 16.73 4.31
N ALA A 35 8.48 16.14 3.55
CA ALA A 35 8.29 14.70 3.46
C ALA A 35 9.06 14.14 2.26
N TRP A 36 9.01 14.83 1.12
CA TRP A 36 9.70 14.44 -0.11
C TRP A 36 11.23 14.35 0.05
N LYS A 37 11.83 15.14 0.95
CA LYS A 37 13.27 15.03 1.28
C LYS A 37 13.72 13.64 1.76
N TYR A 38 12.79 12.77 2.16
CA TYR A 38 13.08 11.39 2.57
C TYR A 38 12.90 10.37 1.44
N PHE A 39 12.42 10.80 0.28
CA PHE A 39 12.27 9.91 -0.86
C PHE A 39 13.66 9.49 -1.35
N ASP A 40 13.88 8.19 -1.36
CA ASP A 40 15.11 7.58 -1.81
C ASP A 40 14.76 6.42 -2.75
N VAL A 41 14.97 6.68 -4.04
CA VAL A 41 14.69 5.73 -5.13
C VAL A 41 15.55 4.47 -5.02
N THR A 42 16.75 4.54 -4.43
CA THR A 42 17.65 3.35 -4.32
C THR A 42 17.31 2.48 -3.12
N MET A 43 16.53 3.00 -2.16
CA MET A 43 16.22 2.34 -0.89
C MET A 43 17.50 1.95 -0.11
N GLU A 44 18.53 2.79 -0.16
CA GLU A 44 19.83 2.59 0.52
C GLU A 44 19.96 3.40 1.79
N SER A 45 19.32 4.57 1.85
CA SER A 45 19.38 5.51 2.97
C SER A 45 18.76 4.98 4.27
N ILE A 46 17.97 3.92 4.20
CA ILE A 46 17.23 3.36 5.34
C ILE A 46 17.50 1.86 5.44
N ASN A 47 17.88 1.41 6.63
CA ASN A 47 18.09 0.00 6.92
C ASN A 47 16.75 -0.78 6.94
N PHE A 48 16.69 -1.87 6.17
CA PHE A 48 15.51 -2.74 6.13
C PHE A 48 15.08 -3.25 7.49
N GLU A 49 16.02 -3.51 8.41
CA GLU A 49 15.65 -4.12 9.68
C GLU A 49 14.90 -3.16 10.60
N ASP A 50 15.15 -1.86 10.48
CA ASP A 50 14.35 -0.85 11.16
C ASP A 50 12.95 -0.75 10.54
N VAL A 51 12.84 -0.85 9.21
CA VAL A 51 11.53 -0.91 8.55
C VAL A 51 10.76 -2.16 8.96
N LYS A 52 11.41 -3.32 9.11
CA LYS A 52 10.75 -4.54 9.62
C LYS A 52 10.20 -4.35 11.02
N LYS A 53 10.91 -3.65 11.93
CA LYS A 53 10.40 -3.31 13.27
C LYS A 53 9.14 -2.46 13.17
N THR A 54 9.13 -1.43 12.30
CA THR A 54 7.96 -0.58 12.10
C THR A 54 6.77 -1.36 11.52
N ILE A 55 7.00 -2.23 10.52
CA ILE A 55 5.96 -3.11 9.95
C ILE A 55 5.34 -4.00 11.04
N ARG A 56 6.17 -4.62 11.89
CA ARG A 56 5.70 -5.51 12.97
C ARG A 56 4.82 -4.78 13.99
N LYS A 57 5.15 -3.53 14.32
CA LYS A 57 4.36 -2.68 15.22
C LYS A 57 3.06 -2.18 14.59
N ARG A 58 3.10 -1.88 13.28
CA ARG A 58 2.02 -1.20 12.56
C ARG A 58 0.86 -2.13 12.17
N TYR A 59 1.17 -3.32 11.68
CA TYR A 59 0.15 -4.25 11.20
C TYR A 59 -0.13 -5.32 12.25
N LYS A 60 -1.37 -5.82 12.32
CA LYS A 60 -1.71 -6.97 13.16
C LYS A 60 -1.61 -8.27 12.37
N ASP A 61 -2.21 -8.30 11.18
CA ASP A 61 -2.25 -9.45 10.29
C ASP A 61 -0.85 -9.89 9.82
N PHE A 62 -0.60 -11.19 9.89
CA PHE A 62 0.69 -11.79 9.52
C PHE A 62 0.99 -11.69 8.02
N ASN A 63 -0.02 -11.89 7.16
CA ASN A 63 0.17 -11.86 5.71
C ASN A 63 0.45 -10.44 5.22
N ILE A 64 -0.13 -9.41 5.85
CA ILE A 64 0.22 -8.01 5.56
C ILE A 64 1.68 -7.71 5.94
N LYS A 65 2.13 -8.17 7.12
CA LYS A 65 3.55 -8.02 7.53
C LYS A 65 4.48 -8.71 6.55
N ASP A 66 4.19 -9.98 6.25
CA ASP A 66 4.99 -10.83 5.37
C ASP A 66 5.05 -10.26 3.94
N TYR A 67 3.94 -9.70 3.44
CA TYR A 67 3.91 -9.01 2.14
C TYR A 67 4.97 -7.91 2.06
N TRP A 68 4.91 -6.92 2.96
CA TRP A 68 5.84 -5.79 2.92
C TRP A 68 7.29 -6.21 3.18
N GLN A 69 7.51 -7.16 4.10
CA GLN A 69 8.86 -7.67 4.40
C GLN A 69 9.49 -8.44 3.22
N ARG A 70 8.68 -9.04 2.35
CA ARG A 70 9.16 -9.72 1.14
C ARG A 70 9.30 -8.80 -0.07
N TRP A 71 8.38 -7.85 -0.24
CA TRP A 71 8.38 -6.97 -1.41
C TRP A 71 9.52 -5.95 -1.40
N PHE A 72 9.82 -5.32 -0.26
CA PHE A 72 10.84 -4.27 -0.23
C PHE A 72 12.25 -4.73 -0.62
N PRO A 73 12.78 -5.87 -0.12
CA PRO A 73 14.07 -6.39 -0.58
C PRO A 73 14.06 -6.75 -2.08
N ARG A 74 12.90 -7.18 -2.59
CA ARG A 74 12.75 -7.61 -3.98
C ARG A 74 12.80 -6.43 -4.94
N ILE A 75 12.11 -5.34 -4.59
CA ILE A 75 12.09 -4.09 -5.35
C ILE A 75 13.50 -3.47 -5.40
N LYS A 76 14.20 -3.45 -4.27
CA LYS A 76 15.60 -2.99 -4.25
C LYS A 76 16.49 -3.82 -5.17
N LYS A 77 16.33 -5.15 -5.17
CA LYS A 77 17.15 -6.06 -5.98
C LYS A 77 16.84 -5.96 -7.48
N GLU A 78 15.57 -5.83 -7.84
CA GLU A 78 15.13 -5.85 -9.23
C GLU A 78 15.36 -4.49 -9.93
N HIS A 79 15.86 -3.47 -9.20
CA HIS A 79 16.05 -2.09 -9.70
C HIS A 79 14.82 -1.58 -10.48
N SER A 80 13.63 -1.99 -10.04
CA SER A 80 12.40 -1.76 -10.76
C SER A 80 11.97 -0.30 -10.65
N SER A 81 11.37 0.24 -11.72
CA SER A 81 10.83 1.59 -11.81
C SER A 81 9.49 1.75 -11.07
N VAL A 82 9.35 1.15 -9.88
CA VAL A 82 8.13 1.12 -9.05
C VAL A 82 8.22 2.14 -7.91
N TRP A 83 8.17 3.42 -8.30
CA TRP A 83 8.35 4.56 -7.40
C TRP A 83 7.34 4.60 -6.25
N ASP A 84 6.15 4.07 -6.47
CA ASP A 84 5.01 4.01 -5.55
C ASP A 84 5.31 3.08 -4.35
N TYR A 85 5.98 1.95 -4.59
CA TYR A 85 6.46 1.09 -3.52
C TYR A 85 7.67 1.68 -2.79
N GLN A 86 8.59 2.34 -3.51
CA GLN A 86 9.73 3.04 -2.89
C GLN A 86 9.22 4.18 -1.98
N TRP A 87 8.18 4.89 -2.40
CA TRP A 87 7.54 5.90 -1.58
C TRP A 87 6.81 5.30 -0.36
N THR A 88 6.14 4.16 -0.54
CA THR A 88 5.53 3.41 0.57
C THR A 88 6.59 2.97 1.59
N TYR A 89 7.76 2.50 1.13
CA TYR A 89 8.89 2.18 1.99
C TYR A 89 9.35 3.39 2.82
N CYS A 90 9.51 4.55 2.17
CA CYS A 90 9.86 5.79 2.87
C CYS A 90 8.81 6.16 3.93
N ILE A 91 7.52 6.10 3.60
CA ILE A 91 6.43 6.37 4.55
C ILE A 91 6.50 5.43 5.76
N ILE A 92 6.60 4.12 5.53
CA ILE A 92 6.67 3.13 6.61
C ILE A 92 7.94 3.34 7.46
N SER A 93 9.09 3.58 6.82
CA SER A 93 10.36 3.77 7.54
C SER A 93 10.35 4.95 8.52
N LYS A 94 9.61 6.02 8.19
CA LYS A 94 9.49 7.22 9.04
C LYS A 94 8.31 7.14 9.99
N ASN A 95 7.68 5.96 10.12
CA ASN A 95 6.40 5.78 10.80
C ASN A 95 5.37 6.84 10.36
N GLY A 96 5.44 7.25 9.09
CA GLY A 96 4.58 8.26 8.50
C GLY A 96 3.18 7.73 8.22
N ILE A 97 2.26 8.67 8.01
CA ILE A 97 0.85 8.40 7.71
C ILE A 97 0.42 9.19 6.46
N CYS A 98 -0.63 8.73 5.81
CA CYS A 98 -1.24 9.33 4.62
C CYS A 98 -2.61 9.90 4.97
N ILE A 99 -3.05 10.93 4.23
CA ILE A 99 -4.41 11.46 4.28
C ILE A 99 -5.14 10.98 3.03
N ASN A 100 -6.24 10.24 3.22
CA ASN A 100 -7.09 9.76 2.14
C ASN A 100 -8.50 10.32 2.33
N PRO A 101 -9.21 10.72 1.26
CA PRO A 101 -10.57 11.20 1.38
C PRO A 101 -11.49 10.04 1.78
N SER A 102 -12.52 10.33 2.56
CA SER A 102 -13.46 9.28 3.02
C SER A 102 -14.27 8.65 1.88
N ILE A 103 -14.37 9.35 0.75
CA ILE A 103 -15.01 8.97 -0.51
C ILE A 103 -14.07 9.31 -1.65
N ASN A 104 -14.14 8.56 -2.75
CA ASN A 104 -13.22 8.74 -3.87
C ASN A 104 -13.46 10.06 -4.62
N LEU A 105 -12.39 10.79 -4.95
CA LEU A 105 -12.44 12.08 -5.64
C LEU A 105 -11.83 12.03 -7.05
N THR A 106 -11.15 10.94 -7.40
CA THR A 106 -10.40 10.81 -8.66
C THR A 106 -10.91 9.66 -9.52
N SER A 107 -10.94 9.84 -10.83
CA SER A 107 -11.23 8.77 -11.80
C SER A 107 -10.04 8.56 -12.71
N ASN A 108 -9.69 7.30 -12.99
CA ASN A 108 -8.64 6.96 -13.95
C ASN A 108 -9.27 6.63 -15.30
N ILE A 109 -8.87 7.37 -16.34
CA ILE A 109 -9.37 7.20 -17.71
C ILE A 109 -8.29 6.69 -18.68
N GLY A 110 -7.09 6.36 -18.17
CA GLY A 110 -5.92 5.94 -18.95
C GLY A 110 -5.63 4.44 -18.84
N PHE A 111 -6.65 3.59 -19.01
CA PHE A 111 -6.51 2.14 -19.09
C PHE A 111 -6.86 1.68 -20.51
N GLY A 112 -6.24 0.60 -20.95
CA GLY A 112 -6.47 0.00 -22.28
C GLY A 112 -5.19 -0.26 -23.06
N GLU A 113 -5.34 -0.76 -24.29
CA GLU A 113 -4.23 -1.30 -25.10
C GLU A 113 -3.06 -0.33 -25.28
N ASP A 114 -3.33 0.98 -25.33
CA ASP A 114 -2.31 2.03 -25.49
C ASP A 114 -1.58 2.40 -24.19
N SER A 115 -1.92 1.77 -23.06
CA SER A 115 -1.37 2.11 -21.74
C SER A 115 -0.03 1.43 -21.47
N THR A 116 0.92 2.14 -20.86
CA THR A 116 2.25 1.57 -20.53
C THR A 116 2.19 0.51 -19.41
N HIS A 117 1.27 0.66 -18.45
CA HIS A 117 1.21 -0.19 -17.24
C HIS A 117 -0.19 -0.73 -16.92
N THR A 118 -1.23 -0.22 -17.58
CA THR A 118 -2.65 -0.44 -17.25
C THR A 118 -3.42 -0.97 -18.46
N THR A 119 -2.89 -2.01 -19.11
CA THR A 119 -3.44 -2.56 -20.37
C THR A 119 -4.74 -3.37 -20.20
N ASN A 120 -5.14 -3.68 -18.97
CA ASN A 120 -6.39 -4.40 -18.70
C ASN A 120 -7.58 -3.43 -18.67
N GLU A 121 -8.41 -3.44 -19.71
CA GLU A 121 -9.63 -2.61 -19.80
C GLU A 121 -10.71 -3.00 -18.77
N ASN A 122 -10.65 -4.22 -18.24
CA ASN A 122 -11.59 -4.72 -17.23
C ASN A 122 -11.06 -4.54 -15.79
N ASP A 123 -10.06 -3.69 -15.59
CA ASP A 123 -9.55 -3.39 -14.24
C ASP A 123 -10.59 -2.65 -13.41
N GLU A 124 -10.80 -3.03 -12.15
CA GLU A 124 -11.77 -2.39 -11.25
C GLU A 124 -11.49 -0.91 -10.97
N ASN A 125 -10.28 -0.45 -11.27
CA ASN A 125 -9.83 0.91 -11.03
C ASN A 125 -10.00 1.85 -12.23
N ILE A 126 -10.45 1.34 -13.38
CA ILE A 126 -10.85 2.18 -14.51
C ILE A 126 -12.15 2.89 -14.19
N ASN A 127 -12.29 4.14 -14.62
CA ASN A 127 -13.53 4.91 -14.53
C ASN A 127 -14.17 4.90 -13.13
N SER A 128 -13.33 4.89 -12.08
CA SER A 128 -13.80 4.84 -10.70
C SER A 128 -14.76 6.00 -10.41
N LYS A 129 -15.88 5.69 -9.75
CA LYS A 129 -16.89 6.71 -9.40
C LYS A 129 -16.26 7.76 -8.50
N THR A 130 -16.52 9.02 -8.82
CA THR A 130 -16.14 10.17 -8.00
C THR A 130 -17.36 10.76 -7.32
N TYR A 131 -17.10 11.42 -6.19
CA TYR A 131 -18.14 12.04 -5.39
C TYR A 131 -17.70 13.47 -5.04
N PRO A 132 -18.62 14.44 -5.04
CA PRO A 132 -18.29 15.79 -4.60
C PRO A 132 -17.93 15.78 -3.11
N MET A 133 -16.97 16.61 -2.75
CA MET A 133 -16.61 16.88 -1.35
C MET A 133 -16.92 18.35 -1.06
N ASP A 134 -17.59 18.60 0.07
CA ASP A 134 -17.73 19.95 0.60
C ASP A 134 -16.37 20.42 1.14
N THR A 135 -15.73 21.32 0.40
CA THR A 135 -14.43 21.88 0.75
C THR A 135 -14.53 23.05 1.73
N GLU A 136 -15.72 23.62 1.93
CA GLU A 136 -15.95 24.71 2.87
C GLU A 136 -16.13 24.19 4.30
N ASN A 137 -16.74 23.00 4.45
CA ASN A 137 -17.00 22.37 5.75
C ASN A 137 -16.29 21.02 5.90
N ILE A 138 -14.95 21.05 5.93
CA ILE A 138 -14.15 19.84 6.16
C ILE A 138 -14.32 19.34 7.60
N ILE A 139 -14.85 18.12 7.74
CA ILE A 139 -14.97 17.43 9.03
C ILE A 139 -13.65 16.70 9.31
N HIS A 140 -12.94 17.15 10.33
CA HIS A 140 -11.68 16.52 10.75
C HIS A 140 -11.90 15.28 11.63
N PRO A 141 -11.10 14.21 11.47
CA PRO A 141 -11.04 13.12 12.43
C PRO A 141 -10.71 13.64 13.84
N LYS A 142 -11.32 13.04 14.86
CA LYS A 142 -11.09 13.39 16.27
C LYS A 142 -9.65 13.16 16.72
N GLU A 143 -8.95 12.22 16.09
CA GLU A 143 -7.58 11.84 16.42
C GLU A 143 -6.75 11.67 15.15
N ILE A 144 -5.45 11.99 15.24
CA ILE A 144 -4.47 11.68 14.20
C ILE A 144 -4.03 10.22 14.39
N LYS A 145 -4.89 9.30 13.94
CA LYS A 145 -4.67 7.85 14.02
C LYS A 145 -5.13 7.17 12.75
N CYS A 146 -4.34 6.22 12.25
CA CYS A 146 -4.70 5.43 11.08
C CYS A 146 -5.95 4.57 11.36
N ASP A 147 -6.83 4.50 10.37
CA ASP A 147 -8.01 3.63 10.40
C ASP A 147 -7.57 2.19 10.11
N GLU A 148 -7.45 1.38 11.17
CA GLU A 148 -6.98 0.00 11.08
C GLU A 148 -7.87 -0.88 10.18
N ARG A 149 -9.18 -0.60 10.15
CA ARG A 149 -10.13 -1.36 9.33
C ARG A 149 -9.96 -1.00 7.85
N ALA A 150 -9.86 0.30 7.54
CA ALA A 150 -9.61 0.75 6.19
C ALA A 150 -8.27 0.22 5.68
N ASP A 151 -7.18 0.32 6.46
CA ASP A 151 -5.87 -0.24 6.10
C ASP A 151 -5.94 -1.75 5.78
N PHE A 152 -6.70 -2.51 6.57
CA PHE A 152 -6.89 -3.95 6.34
C PHE A 152 -7.68 -4.24 5.06
N GLU A 153 -8.79 -3.54 4.83
CA GLU A 153 -9.59 -3.69 3.61
C GLU A 153 -8.79 -3.28 2.36
N ILE A 154 -7.99 -2.22 2.46
CA ILE A 154 -7.08 -1.75 1.40
C ILE A 154 -6.01 -2.81 1.08
N ALA A 155 -5.41 -3.42 2.11
CA ALA A 155 -4.43 -4.48 1.94
C ALA A 155 -5.00 -5.65 1.12
N ILE A 156 -6.24 -6.02 1.36
CA ILE A 156 -6.92 -7.09 0.61
C ILE A 156 -7.24 -6.63 -0.80
N LYS A 157 -7.89 -5.48 -0.96
CA LYS A 157 -8.40 -5.02 -2.26
C LYS A 157 -7.27 -4.59 -3.20
N ARG A 158 -6.43 -3.64 -2.78
CA ARG A 158 -5.41 -3.03 -3.66
C ARG A 158 -4.14 -3.85 -3.81
N PHE A 159 -3.77 -4.61 -2.79
CA PHE A 159 -2.53 -5.40 -2.81
C PHE A 159 -2.78 -6.90 -2.98
N ASN A 160 -4.04 -7.31 -3.15
CA ASN A 160 -4.48 -8.70 -3.29
C ASN A 160 -3.92 -9.61 -2.18
N ILE A 161 -3.83 -9.07 -0.95
CA ILE A 161 -3.30 -9.81 0.20
C ILE A 161 -4.41 -10.65 0.78
N LYS A 162 -4.25 -11.98 0.72
CA LYS A 162 -5.15 -12.89 1.43
C LYS A 162 -4.96 -12.73 2.94
N PRO A 163 -6.02 -12.48 3.74
CA PRO A 163 -5.92 -12.42 5.19
C PRO A 163 -5.29 -13.68 5.78
N PHE A 164 -4.75 -13.57 6.99
CA PHE A 164 -4.22 -14.73 7.69
C PHE A 164 -5.30 -15.79 7.91
N SER A 165 -4.98 -17.04 7.56
CA SER A 165 -5.79 -18.21 7.87
C SER A 165 -4.85 -19.35 8.21
N LEU A 166 -4.96 -19.91 9.43
CA LEU A 166 -4.01 -20.88 9.98
C LEU A 166 -3.75 -22.06 9.01
N THR A 167 -4.80 -22.67 8.48
CA THR A 167 -4.70 -23.81 7.56
C THR A 167 -4.00 -23.44 6.25
N SER A 168 -4.40 -22.32 5.64
CA SER A 168 -3.81 -21.84 4.38
C SER A 168 -2.35 -21.42 4.55
N ASN A 169 -2.03 -20.80 5.70
CA ASN A 169 -0.71 -20.32 6.05
C ASN A 169 0.25 -21.47 6.32
N ILE A 170 -0.15 -22.47 7.12
CA ILE A 170 0.65 -23.68 7.35
C ILE A 170 0.90 -24.40 6.02
N THR A 171 -0.15 -24.58 5.20
CA THR A 171 -0.02 -25.24 3.90
C THR A 171 0.97 -24.50 2.98
N ARG A 172 0.88 -23.17 2.92
CA ARG A 172 1.81 -22.34 2.13
C ARG A 172 3.24 -22.46 2.64
N GLU A 173 3.43 -22.48 3.95
CA GLU A 173 4.74 -22.56 4.57
C GLU A 173 5.39 -23.93 4.36
N VAL A 174 4.63 -25.01 4.52
CA VAL A 174 5.07 -26.38 4.19
C VAL A 174 5.49 -26.45 2.71
N LYS A 175 4.67 -25.93 1.79
CA LYS A 175 5.03 -25.87 0.35
C LYS A 175 6.31 -25.08 0.10
N ARG A 176 6.52 -23.96 0.82
CA ARG A 176 7.73 -23.13 0.73
C ARG A 176 8.97 -23.90 1.17
N ILE A 177 8.90 -24.58 2.31
CA ILE A 177 9.99 -25.40 2.85
C ILE A 177 10.31 -26.55 1.89
N ILE A 178 9.31 -27.28 1.40
CA ILE A 178 9.50 -28.36 0.40
C ILE A 178 10.22 -27.82 -0.85
N LYS A 179 9.83 -26.65 -1.36
CA LYS A 179 10.50 -26.03 -2.52
C LYS A 179 11.95 -25.66 -2.22
N GLN A 180 12.24 -25.09 -1.05
CA GLN A 180 13.61 -24.75 -0.65
C GLN A 180 14.48 -26.00 -0.55
N ILE A 181 13.98 -27.07 0.08
CA ILE A 181 14.67 -28.36 0.17
C ILE A 181 14.94 -28.91 -1.24
N LYS A 182 13.93 -28.96 -2.14
CA LYS A 182 14.13 -29.41 -3.53
C LYS A 182 15.21 -28.60 -4.26
N ASN A 183 15.23 -27.28 -4.11
CA ASN A 183 16.23 -26.41 -4.74
C ASN A 183 17.67 -26.66 -4.25
N LEU A 184 17.85 -27.17 -3.02
CA LEU A 184 19.16 -27.58 -2.53
C LEU A 184 19.68 -28.83 -3.25
N PHE A 185 18.78 -29.74 -3.65
CA PHE A 185 19.13 -30.98 -4.34
C PHE A 185 19.24 -30.85 -5.86
N ILE A 186 18.65 -29.80 -6.45
CA ILE A 186 18.70 -29.52 -7.90
C ILE A 186 19.97 -28.71 -8.28
N LYS A 187 20.67 -28.10 -7.32
CA LYS A 187 21.93 -27.36 -7.54
C LYS A 187 23.19 -28.26 -7.60
N LYS A 188 23.06 -29.50 -8.06
CA LYS A 188 24.21 -30.37 -8.40
C LYS A 188 24.34 -30.50 -9.91
#